data_AF-A0A0C3QRT4-F1
#
_entry.id   AF-A0A0C3QRT4-F1
#
_cell.length_a   1.000
_cell.length_b   1.000
_cell.length_c   1.000
_cell.angle_alpha   90.00
_cell.angle_beta   90.00
_cell.angle_gamma   90.00
#
_symmetry.space_group_name_H-M   'P 1'
#
loop_
_entity.id
_entity.type
_entity.pdbx_description
1 polymer ?
#
loop_
_entity_poly.entity_id
_entity_poly.type
_entity_poly.pdbx_seq_one_letter_code
_entity_poly.pdbx_strand_id
1 'polypeptide(L)'
;MDQGLCWRDHPSDAGLTVPKFNSRFRLHILTIALLDQSKYEPRDEHKIARAAKQREWLDRLFKLCFPPTNKAGNLSDVVPSLIPEYKQAMQVVNSCLSVVFQSLRPADGPQDFLSNIVRTSLLATAFDYTSAMTYLRRGQWVQDTEIARKHGLIIPGTNRPLAGAALPWFAKNTPERTDLGVYFLERVAGGNVGLDTDIAIGFVEEVCAQLIFNQDAHRPDGRGCLMMPRSWIIRAFLRGVSPKPNGDVPLRFIQLLGKFVDILLLREHKDHCRLQVESTPLTDPQSHITRYQGLARVSRCLGLVGHNIPPLREKVLSIFKGMGDSCSDIQLYSSCFSWLNVVETLKATSSGLDEMISVRWKDDGTENDYGLKTILFSSERSLVEELSLVQVATASTWVVTNVPEDPAGQPGPVAPASKIEEQQTHEASLDDSPPVIPDDAELLHKSARTIQAFFRRHHARAGGSAGAAFEEMAKGRVGTQTSDPGRGKRLDETPRKTVKLR
;
A
#
# COMPACT_ATOMS: atom_id res chain seq x y z
N MET A 1 24.45 14.34 15.01
CA MET A 1 23.16 13.67 15.25
C MET A 1 23.48 12.21 15.48
N ASP A 2 23.40 11.75 16.73
CA ASP A 2 23.56 10.34 17.04
C ASP A 2 22.50 9.56 16.26
N GLN A 3 22.94 8.60 15.44
CA GLN A 3 22.10 7.56 14.84
C GLN A 3 21.65 6.60 15.94
N GLY A 4 20.96 7.16 16.95
CA GLY A 4 20.44 6.46 18.10
C GLY A 4 19.46 5.40 17.62
N LEU A 5 19.96 4.17 17.54
CA LEU A 5 19.29 2.87 17.58
C LEU A 5 17.76 2.99 17.67
N CYS A 6 17.13 3.29 16.55
CA CYS A 6 15.72 2.99 16.40
C CYS A 6 15.63 1.47 16.47
N TRP A 7 15.02 0.94 17.52
CA TRP A 7 14.78 -0.49 17.71
C TRP A 7 13.93 -1.11 16.59
N ARG A 8 13.30 -0.27 15.77
CA ARG A 8 12.78 -0.66 14.47
C ARG A 8 13.94 -0.56 13.50
N ASP A 9 14.61 -1.68 13.22
CA ASP A 9 15.56 -1.78 12.11
C ASP A 9 14.92 -1.12 10.89
N HIS A 10 15.47 0.02 10.48
CA HIS A 10 15.10 0.63 9.23
C HIS A 10 15.89 -0.13 8.17
N PRO A 11 15.27 -1.08 7.43
CA PRO A 11 16.00 -1.75 6.36
C PRO A 11 16.56 -0.67 5.45
N SER A 12 17.85 -0.79 5.11
CA SER A 12 18.45 0.08 4.12
C SER A 12 17.63 0.03 2.82
N ASP A 13 17.66 1.09 2.02
CA ASP A 13 16.92 1.15 0.75
C ASP A 13 17.27 -0.05 -0.15
N ALA A 14 18.56 -0.45 -0.18
CA ALA A 14 19.03 -1.63 -0.90
C ALA A 14 18.45 -2.95 -0.35
N GLY A 15 18.04 -2.96 0.91
CA GLY A 15 17.42 -4.09 1.58
C GLY A 15 15.91 -4.22 1.32
N LEU A 16 15.26 -3.28 0.65
CA LEU A 16 13.82 -3.29 0.38
C LEU A 16 13.52 -4.04 -0.94
N THR A 17 13.21 -5.33 -0.83
CA THR A 17 12.89 -6.19 -1.97
C THR A 17 11.41 -6.56 -2.03
N VAL A 18 10.92 -7.00 -3.20
CA VAL A 18 9.54 -7.48 -3.38
C VAL A 18 9.18 -8.61 -2.39
N PRO A 19 10.01 -9.64 -2.15
CA PRO A 19 9.72 -10.64 -1.12
C PRO A 19 9.59 -10.10 0.31
N LYS A 20 10.43 -9.13 0.70
CA LYS A 20 10.34 -8.49 2.03
C LYS A 20 9.12 -7.60 2.16
N PHE A 21 8.74 -6.89 1.10
CA PHE A 21 7.45 -6.18 1.06
C PHE A 21 6.28 -7.15 1.24
N ASN A 22 6.24 -8.26 0.50
CA ASN A 22 5.19 -9.28 0.61
C ASN A 22 5.15 -9.96 1.98
N SER A 23 6.30 -10.17 2.62
CA SER A 23 6.37 -10.68 3.99
C SER A 23 5.75 -9.71 5.01
N ARG A 24 5.97 -8.40 4.85
CA ARG A 24 5.30 -7.37 5.66
C ARG A 24 3.81 -7.36 5.38
N PHE A 25 3.41 -7.32 4.11
CA PHE A 25 2.00 -7.36 3.71
C PHE A 25 1.28 -8.58 4.30
N ARG A 26 1.89 -9.77 4.20
CA ARG A 26 1.42 -11.02 4.83
C ARG A 26 1.18 -10.87 6.32
N LEU A 27 2.12 -10.26 7.07
CA LEU A 27 1.96 -10.03 8.51
C LEU A 27 0.71 -9.17 8.81
N HIS A 28 0.47 -8.09 8.05
CA HIS A 28 -0.69 -7.24 8.27
C HIS A 28 -2.02 -7.98 8.02
N ILE A 29 -2.14 -8.69 6.89
CA ILE A 29 -3.39 -9.40 6.55
C ILE A 29 -3.66 -10.57 7.50
N LEU A 30 -2.62 -11.29 7.94
CA LEU A 30 -2.75 -12.37 8.93
C LEU A 30 -3.13 -11.84 10.31
N THR A 31 -2.63 -10.66 10.69
CA THR A 31 -3.01 -10.06 11.98
C THR A 31 -4.47 -9.62 11.97
N ILE A 32 -4.95 -9.03 10.88
CA ILE A 32 -6.38 -8.71 10.71
C ILE A 32 -7.22 -10.00 10.76
N ALA A 33 -6.77 -11.06 10.07
CA ALA A 33 -7.47 -12.34 10.07
C ALA A 33 -7.53 -12.97 11.47
N LEU A 34 -6.45 -12.91 12.24
CA LEU A 34 -6.39 -13.39 13.62
C LEU A 34 -7.37 -12.63 14.52
N LEU A 35 -7.45 -11.30 14.38
CA LEU A 35 -8.38 -10.48 15.15
C LEU A 35 -9.85 -10.80 14.88
N ASP A 36 -10.16 -11.41 13.73
CA ASP A 36 -11.51 -11.84 13.35
C ASP A 36 -11.90 -13.20 13.96
N GLN A 37 -10.93 -14.03 14.38
CA GLN A 37 -11.15 -15.37 14.93
C GLN A 37 -11.69 -15.33 16.38
N SER A 38 -12.88 -14.78 16.59
CA SER A 38 -13.45 -14.56 17.92
C SER A 38 -14.44 -15.63 18.37
N LYS A 39 -14.25 -16.90 17.98
CA LYS A 39 -15.19 -17.98 18.33
C LYS A 39 -15.36 -18.21 19.86
N TYR A 40 -14.65 -17.47 20.72
CA TYR A 40 -14.54 -17.77 22.15
C TYR A 40 -14.83 -16.60 23.12
N GLU A 41 -15.27 -15.42 22.68
CA GLU A 41 -15.46 -14.28 23.62
C GLU A 41 -16.88 -13.67 23.59
N PRO A 42 -17.73 -13.99 24.59
CA PRO A 42 -19.15 -13.59 24.60
C PRO A 42 -19.44 -12.16 25.11
N ARG A 43 -18.46 -11.36 25.56
CA ARG A 43 -18.75 -10.01 26.12
C ARG A 43 -18.66 -8.89 25.07
N ASP A 44 -19.58 -7.93 25.14
CA ASP A 44 -19.67 -6.81 24.19
C ASP A 44 -18.47 -5.86 24.23
N GLU A 45 -17.82 -5.69 25.38
CA GLU A 45 -16.58 -4.90 25.51
C GLU A 45 -15.46 -5.41 24.59
N HIS A 46 -15.34 -6.74 24.42
CA HIS A 46 -14.35 -7.33 23.52
C HIS A 46 -14.66 -7.05 22.05
N LYS A 47 -15.93 -6.93 21.68
CA LYS A 47 -16.33 -6.57 20.30
C LYS A 47 -15.91 -5.14 19.97
N ILE A 48 -16.13 -4.19 20.88
CA ILE A 48 -15.71 -2.79 20.71
C ILE A 48 -14.18 -2.70 20.61
N ALA A 49 -13.47 -3.36 21.53
CA ALA A 49 -12.01 -3.41 21.52
C ALA A 49 -11.46 -4.04 20.22
N ARG A 50 -12.14 -5.06 19.69
CA ARG A 50 -11.78 -5.70 18.42
C ARG A 50 -11.97 -4.77 17.24
N ALA A 51 -13.12 -4.10 17.13
CA ALA A 51 -13.38 -3.16 16.06
C ALA A 51 -12.36 -2.00 16.05
N ALA A 52 -11.98 -1.50 17.24
CA ALA A 52 -10.91 -0.52 17.38
C ALA A 52 -9.56 -1.05 16.88
N LYS A 53 -9.15 -2.26 17.30
CA LYS A 53 -7.91 -2.91 16.83
C LYS A 53 -7.93 -3.19 15.33
N GLN A 54 -9.04 -3.64 14.78
CA GLN A 54 -9.20 -3.86 13.35
C GLN A 54 -9.01 -2.55 12.56
N ARG A 55 -9.62 -1.44 13.02
CA ARG A 55 -9.41 -0.12 12.42
C ARG A 55 -7.95 0.32 12.48
N GLU A 56 -7.27 0.10 13.60
CA GLU A 56 -5.84 0.40 13.73
C GLU A 56 -4.99 -0.41 12.74
N TRP A 57 -5.25 -1.71 12.60
CA TRP A 57 -4.52 -2.55 11.65
C TRP A 57 -4.83 -2.22 10.19
N LEU A 58 -6.05 -1.77 9.88
CA LEU A 58 -6.40 -1.24 8.57
C LEU A 58 -5.69 0.09 8.28
N ASP A 59 -5.49 0.96 9.27
CA ASP A 59 -4.67 2.16 9.12
C ASP A 59 -3.21 1.81 8.80
N ARG A 60 -2.64 0.84 9.52
CA ARG A 60 -1.28 0.35 9.24
C ARG A 60 -1.17 -0.29 7.86
N LEU A 61 -2.18 -1.07 7.45
CA LEU A 61 -2.25 -1.65 6.11
C LEU A 61 -2.35 -0.55 5.04
N PHE A 62 -3.13 0.50 5.29
CA PHE A 62 -3.18 1.67 4.41
C PHE A 62 -1.81 2.31 4.24
N LYS A 63 -1.09 2.60 5.33
CA LYS A 63 0.27 3.17 5.30
C LYS A 63 1.28 2.25 4.60
N LEU A 64 1.07 0.93 4.59
CA LEU A 64 1.88 0.00 3.82
C LEU A 64 1.56 0.06 2.31
N CYS A 65 0.28 0.17 1.96
CA CYS A 65 -0.19 0.19 0.57
C CYS A 65 0.03 1.55 -0.13
N PHE A 66 -0.04 2.64 0.64
CA PHE A 66 0.10 4.03 0.21
C PHE A 66 1.20 4.70 1.05
N PRO A 67 2.46 4.29 0.87
CA PRO A 67 3.53 4.70 1.76
C PRO A 67 3.83 6.19 1.64
N PRO A 68 4.32 6.83 2.72
CA PRO A 68 4.78 8.22 2.67
C PRO A 68 6.04 8.38 1.81
N THR A 69 6.76 7.30 1.53
CA THR A 69 7.91 7.27 0.62
C THR A 69 7.74 6.14 -0.38
N ASN A 70 8.05 6.39 -1.65
CA ASN A 70 7.96 5.39 -2.71
C ASN A 70 9.02 4.26 -2.58
N LYS A 71 10.00 4.43 -1.70
CA LYS A 71 11.04 3.43 -1.41
C LYS A 71 10.50 2.21 -0.65
N ALA A 72 9.43 2.37 0.11
CA ALA A 72 8.93 1.33 1.01
C ALA A 72 8.20 0.17 0.31
N GLY A 73 7.95 0.26 -1.01
CA GLY A 73 7.02 -0.58 -1.74
C GLY A 73 5.57 -0.15 -1.54
N ASN A 74 4.68 -0.56 -2.43
CA ASN A 74 3.28 -0.14 -2.45
C ASN A 74 2.35 -1.32 -2.81
N LEU A 75 1.05 -1.08 -2.86
CA LEU A 75 0.06 -2.12 -3.16
C LEU A 75 0.33 -2.89 -4.47
N SER A 76 0.84 -2.22 -5.50
CA SER A 76 1.17 -2.86 -6.76
C SER A 76 2.38 -3.79 -6.65
N ASP A 77 3.07 -3.87 -5.50
CA ASP A 77 4.15 -4.82 -5.16
C ASP A 77 3.68 -6.10 -4.47
N VAL A 78 2.38 -6.24 -4.25
CA VAL A 78 1.80 -7.48 -3.72
C VAL A 78 1.82 -8.57 -4.79
N VAL A 79 2.50 -9.67 -4.51
CA VAL A 79 2.59 -10.87 -5.34
C VAL A 79 1.91 -12.02 -4.58
N PRO A 80 0.64 -12.34 -4.88
CA PRO A 80 -0.13 -13.33 -4.14
C PRO A 80 0.53 -14.71 -4.02
N SER A 81 1.31 -15.13 -5.02
CA SER A 81 2.02 -16.42 -4.99
C SER A 81 3.13 -16.50 -3.93
N LEU A 82 3.63 -15.36 -3.43
CA LEU A 82 4.59 -15.31 -2.33
C LEU A 82 3.93 -15.38 -0.95
N ILE A 83 2.60 -15.45 -0.90
CA ILE A 83 1.82 -15.40 0.35
C ILE A 83 0.88 -16.61 0.36
N PRO A 84 1.27 -17.73 1.02
CA PRO A 84 0.47 -18.96 0.99
C PRO A 84 -0.98 -18.78 1.46
N GLU A 85 -1.21 -17.94 2.46
CA GLU A 85 -2.54 -17.70 3.05
C GLU A 85 -3.33 -16.60 2.34
N TYR A 86 -2.81 -16.01 1.24
CA TYR A 86 -3.35 -14.79 0.64
C TYR A 86 -4.85 -14.86 0.41
N LYS A 87 -5.31 -15.91 -0.27
CA LYS A 87 -6.72 -16.08 -0.64
C LYS A 87 -7.64 -16.11 0.60
N GLN A 88 -7.25 -16.83 1.66
CA GLN A 88 -8.06 -16.96 2.87
C GLN A 88 -8.01 -15.69 3.72
N ALA A 89 -6.81 -15.15 3.95
CA ALA A 89 -6.62 -13.94 4.74
C ALA A 89 -7.32 -12.72 4.10
N MET A 90 -7.23 -12.57 2.77
CA MET A 90 -7.86 -11.45 2.07
C MET A 90 -9.39 -11.50 2.10
N GLN A 91 -10.01 -12.68 2.15
CA GLN A 91 -11.46 -12.77 2.37
C GLN A 91 -11.86 -12.15 3.71
N VAL A 92 -11.08 -12.40 4.77
CA VAL A 92 -11.32 -11.80 6.08
C VAL A 92 -11.05 -10.30 6.07
N VAL A 93 -9.97 -9.85 5.42
CA VAL A 93 -9.68 -8.41 5.26
C VAL A 93 -10.80 -7.69 4.51
N ASN A 94 -11.31 -8.26 3.43
CA ASN A 94 -12.42 -7.68 2.65
C ASN A 94 -13.73 -7.63 3.46
N SER A 95 -14.02 -8.68 4.22
CA SER A 95 -15.16 -8.69 5.15
C SER A 95 -15.01 -7.61 6.22
N CYS A 96 -13.82 -7.50 6.83
CA CYS A 96 -13.50 -6.48 7.83
C CYS A 96 -13.64 -5.07 7.26
N LEU A 97 -13.12 -4.79 6.06
CA LEU A 97 -13.29 -3.50 5.36
C LEU A 97 -14.76 -3.16 5.14
N SER A 98 -15.56 -4.13 4.70
CA SER A 98 -17.01 -3.96 4.52
C SER A 98 -17.71 -3.61 5.83
N VAL A 99 -17.43 -4.36 6.90
CA VAL A 99 -18.04 -4.12 8.23
C VAL A 99 -17.63 -2.75 8.78
N VAL A 100 -16.33 -2.43 8.74
CA VAL A 100 -15.82 -1.14 9.21
C VAL A 100 -16.47 0.00 8.42
N PHE A 101 -16.48 -0.06 7.10
CA PHE A 101 -17.08 0.98 6.26
C PHE A 101 -18.58 1.18 6.57
N GLN A 102 -19.34 0.08 6.67
CA GLN A 102 -20.78 0.15 6.94
C GLN A 102 -21.09 0.70 8.34
N SER A 103 -20.18 0.53 9.30
CA SER A 103 -20.31 1.11 10.65
C SER A 103 -19.91 2.59 10.75
N LEU A 104 -19.34 3.20 9.70
CA LEU A 104 -18.91 4.60 9.78
C LEU A 104 -20.12 5.53 9.79
N ARG A 105 -20.25 6.28 10.89
CA ARG A 105 -21.24 7.34 11.07
C ARG A 105 -20.57 8.66 11.46
N PRO A 106 -21.12 9.82 11.05
CA PRO A 106 -20.59 11.10 11.50
C PRO A 106 -20.63 11.27 13.03
N ALA A 107 -21.62 10.68 13.71
CA ALA A 107 -21.76 10.80 15.17
C ALA A 107 -20.64 10.13 15.97
N ASP A 108 -20.04 9.04 15.47
CA ASP A 108 -19.10 8.20 16.23
C ASP A 108 -17.68 8.79 16.31
N GLY A 109 -17.39 9.80 15.51
CA GLY A 109 -16.05 10.39 15.41
C GLY A 109 -15.95 11.35 14.24
N PRO A 110 -16.59 12.53 14.32
CA PRO A 110 -16.74 13.41 13.16
C PRO A 110 -15.42 13.95 12.61
N GLN A 111 -14.35 14.01 13.43
CA GLN A 111 -13.02 14.47 13.00
C GLN A 111 -12.31 13.45 12.10
N ASP A 112 -12.45 12.16 12.40
CA ASP A 112 -11.78 11.08 11.64
C ASP A 112 -12.73 10.39 10.66
N PHE A 113 -14.00 10.79 10.65
CA PHE A 113 -15.03 10.17 9.82
C PHE A 113 -14.65 10.17 8.34
N LEU A 114 -14.21 11.33 7.82
CA LEU A 114 -13.82 11.42 6.41
C LEU A 114 -12.52 10.66 6.12
N SER A 115 -11.53 10.76 7.01
CA SER A 115 -10.31 9.93 6.97
C SER A 115 -10.64 8.45 6.83
N ASN A 116 -11.53 7.95 7.69
CA ASN A 116 -11.94 6.55 7.69
C ASN A 116 -12.68 6.17 6.42
N ILE A 117 -13.59 7.02 5.91
CA ILE A 117 -14.30 6.78 4.65
C ILE A 117 -13.32 6.66 3.48
N VAL A 118 -12.43 7.63 3.32
CA VAL A 118 -11.51 7.68 2.17
C VAL A 118 -10.49 6.53 2.26
N ARG A 119 -9.91 6.29 3.43
CA ARG A 119 -8.96 5.18 3.68
C ARG A 119 -9.57 3.82 3.36
N THR A 120 -10.73 3.53 3.93
CA THR A 120 -11.40 2.24 3.73
C THR A 120 -11.84 2.07 2.29
N SER A 121 -12.32 3.13 1.62
CA SER A 121 -12.68 3.10 0.20
C SER A 121 -11.47 2.86 -0.71
N LEU A 122 -10.33 3.49 -0.42
CA LEU A 122 -9.08 3.28 -1.15
C LEU A 122 -8.63 1.82 -1.05
N LEU A 123 -8.56 1.25 0.15
CA LEU A 123 -8.21 -0.16 0.35
C LEU A 123 -9.23 -1.10 -0.30
N ALA A 124 -10.52 -0.89 -0.02
CA ALA A 124 -11.61 -1.71 -0.52
C ALA A 124 -11.60 -1.81 -2.05
N THR A 125 -11.53 -0.67 -2.72
CA THR A 125 -11.56 -0.63 -4.18
C THR A 125 -10.31 -1.20 -4.83
N ALA A 126 -9.19 -1.19 -4.11
CA ALA A 126 -7.94 -1.73 -4.62
C ALA A 126 -7.80 -3.24 -4.42
N PHE A 127 -8.43 -3.81 -3.38
CA PHE A 127 -8.42 -5.27 -3.14
C PHE A 127 -9.55 -6.02 -3.83
N ASP A 128 -10.78 -5.51 -3.76
CA ASP A 128 -11.96 -6.13 -4.37
C ASP A 128 -12.95 -5.05 -4.83
N TYR A 129 -12.66 -4.50 -6.00
CA TYR A 129 -13.46 -3.45 -6.62
C TYR A 129 -14.95 -3.82 -6.71
N THR A 130 -15.28 -5.03 -7.16
CA THR A 130 -16.66 -5.46 -7.43
C THR A 130 -17.46 -5.52 -6.14
N SER A 131 -16.92 -6.16 -5.10
CA SER A 131 -17.60 -6.22 -3.80
C SER A 131 -17.67 -4.85 -3.12
N ALA A 132 -16.58 -4.07 -3.21
CA ALA A 132 -16.52 -2.71 -2.68
C ALA A 132 -17.66 -1.83 -3.20
N MET A 133 -17.86 -1.78 -4.52
CA MET A 133 -18.92 -0.95 -5.11
C MET A 133 -20.32 -1.31 -4.61
N THR A 134 -20.55 -2.56 -4.21
CA THR A 134 -21.84 -3.01 -3.69
C THR A 134 -22.11 -2.44 -2.31
N TYR A 135 -21.14 -2.45 -1.39
CA TYR A 135 -21.36 -1.98 -0.02
C TYR A 135 -21.06 -0.50 0.18
N LEU A 136 -20.19 0.15 -0.62
CA LEU A 136 -19.93 1.59 -0.50
C LEU A 136 -21.22 2.41 -0.68
N ARG A 137 -22.12 1.93 -1.54
CA ARG A 137 -23.46 2.51 -1.76
C ARG A 137 -24.41 2.36 -0.56
N ARG A 138 -24.13 1.44 0.36
CA ARG A 138 -24.97 1.10 1.52
C ARG A 138 -24.42 1.67 2.84
N GLY A 139 -23.38 2.50 2.79
CA GLY A 139 -22.80 3.11 3.98
C GLY A 139 -23.77 4.07 4.69
N GLN A 140 -23.52 4.32 5.97
CA GLN A 140 -24.35 5.18 6.82
C GLN A 140 -23.92 6.66 6.79
N TRP A 141 -23.19 7.07 5.75
CA TRP A 141 -22.56 8.39 5.64
C TRP A 141 -23.51 9.56 5.39
N VAL A 142 -24.80 9.28 5.17
CA VAL A 142 -25.88 10.27 5.08
C VAL A 142 -26.62 10.49 6.41
N GLN A 143 -26.32 9.71 7.44
CA GLN A 143 -26.95 9.81 8.75
C GLN A 143 -26.38 11.00 9.55
N ASP A 144 -27.03 11.32 10.68
CA ASP A 144 -26.52 12.29 11.66
C ASP A 144 -26.29 13.70 11.07
N THR A 145 -27.20 14.15 10.19
CA THR A 145 -27.06 15.39 9.39
C THR A 145 -26.74 16.63 10.22
N GLU A 146 -27.28 16.76 11.43
CA GLU A 146 -26.99 17.89 12.32
C GLU A 146 -25.53 17.89 12.80
N ILE A 147 -25.03 16.73 13.23
CA ILE A 147 -23.63 16.56 13.64
C ILE A 147 -22.73 16.76 12.42
N ALA A 148 -23.07 16.15 11.28
CA ALA A 148 -22.34 16.31 10.03
C ALA A 148 -22.23 17.80 9.63
N ARG A 149 -23.32 18.57 9.75
CA ARG A 149 -23.33 20.00 9.45
C ARG A 149 -22.42 20.79 10.40
N LYS A 150 -22.51 20.53 11.72
CA LYS A 150 -21.66 21.18 12.73
C LYS A 150 -20.16 20.98 12.46
N HIS A 151 -19.79 19.83 11.89
CA HIS A 151 -18.41 19.47 11.59
C HIS A 151 -18.00 19.73 10.13
N GLY A 152 -18.81 20.47 9.35
CA GLY A 152 -18.50 20.84 7.97
C GLY A 152 -18.59 19.70 6.96
N LEU A 153 -19.08 18.52 7.37
CA LEU A 153 -19.26 17.34 6.52
C LEU A 153 -20.45 17.48 5.55
N ILE A 154 -21.24 18.55 5.67
CA ILE A 154 -22.28 18.93 4.72
C ILE A 154 -21.81 20.14 3.91
N ILE A 155 -21.87 20.02 2.59
CA ILE A 155 -21.46 21.06 1.66
C ILE A 155 -22.45 22.25 1.77
N PRO A 156 -21.97 23.46 2.12
CA PRO A 156 -22.81 24.66 2.19
C PRO A 156 -23.53 24.93 0.86
N GLY A 157 -24.79 25.36 0.94
CA GLY A 157 -25.63 25.67 -0.22
C GLY A 157 -26.28 24.47 -0.93
N THR A 158 -25.66 23.29 -0.90
CA THR A 158 -26.25 22.08 -1.53
C THR A 158 -26.95 21.15 -0.54
N ASN A 159 -26.64 21.27 0.76
CA ASN A 159 -27.08 20.37 1.82
C ASN A 159 -26.75 18.88 1.56
N ARG A 160 -25.74 18.61 0.71
CA ARG A 160 -25.27 17.25 0.40
C ARG A 160 -24.07 16.88 1.27
N PRO A 161 -23.95 15.62 1.73
CA PRO A 161 -22.74 15.17 2.43
C PRO A 161 -21.50 15.22 1.55
N LEU A 162 -20.37 15.65 2.10
CA LEU A 162 -19.09 15.72 1.41
C LEU A 162 -18.59 14.33 0.97
N ALA A 163 -18.88 13.28 1.76
CA ALA A 163 -18.63 11.89 1.37
C ALA A 163 -19.32 11.52 0.05
N GLY A 164 -20.44 12.18 -0.28
CA GLY A 164 -21.16 12.02 -1.55
C GLY A 164 -20.40 12.56 -2.77
N ALA A 165 -19.34 13.37 -2.60
CA ALA A 165 -18.41 13.73 -3.67
C ALA A 165 -17.26 12.71 -3.79
N ALA A 166 -16.75 12.21 -2.66
CA ALA A 166 -15.64 11.26 -2.64
C ALA A 166 -16.03 9.85 -3.12
N LEU A 167 -17.18 9.32 -2.69
CA LEU A 167 -17.54 7.92 -2.97
C LEU A 167 -17.82 7.64 -4.45
N PRO A 168 -18.55 8.49 -5.20
CA PRO A 168 -18.78 8.26 -6.62
C PRO A 168 -17.51 8.34 -7.48
N TRP A 169 -16.46 9.03 -7.00
CA TRP A 169 -15.14 9.06 -7.65
C TRP A 169 -14.55 7.65 -7.80
N PHE A 170 -14.79 6.76 -6.83
CA PHE A 170 -14.27 5.41 -6.87
C PHE A 170 -14.93 4.52 -7.95
N ALA A 171 -16.09 4.91 -8.48
CA ALA A 171 -16.82 4.09 -9.44
C ALA A 171 -16.25 4.20 -10.87
N LYS A 172 -16.16 3.04 -11.52
CA LYS A 172 -15.91 2.88 -12.95
C LYS A 172 -17.00 3.58 -13.75
N ASN A 173 -16.63 4.13 -14.90
CA ASN A 173 -17.52 4.81 -15.84
C ASN A 173 -18.27 6.03 -15.30
N THR A 174 -17.88 6.59 -14.15
CA THR A 174 -18.38 7.89 -13.68
C THR A 174 -17.92 9.00 -14.63
N PRO A 175 -18.82 9.67 -15.39
CA PRO A 175 -18.42 10.65 -16.42
C PRO A 175 -17.61 11.82 -15.85
N GLU A 176 -17.92 12.25 -14.64
CA GLU A 176 -17.30 13.42 -14.01
C GLU A 176 -16.28 13.00 -12.95
N ARG A 177 -15.67 11.82 -13.09
CA ARG A 177 -14.76 11.28 -12.07
C ARG A 177 -13.67 12.29 -11.70
N THR A 178 -12.93 12.80 -12.67
CA THR A 178 -11.83 13.74 -12.39
C THR A 178 -12.34 14.99 -11.67
N ASP A 179 -13.45 15.57 -12.13
CA ASP A 179 -14.05 16.76 -11.52
C ASP A 179 -14.50 16.50 -10.08
N LEU A 180 -15.16 15.36 -9.80
CA LEU A 180 -15.57 14.98 -8.44
C LEU A 180 -14.38 14.85 -7.49
N GLY A 181 -13.27 14.30 -7.98
CA GLY A 181 -12.03 14.16 -7.20
C GLY A 181 -11.41 15.51 -6.86
N VAL A 182 -11.30 16.40 -7.86
CA VAL A 182 -10.79 17.77 -7.66
C VAL A 182 -11.73 18.56 -6.74
N TYR A 183 -13.04 18.50 -6.97
CA TYR A 183 -14.05 19.16 -6.15
C TYR A 183 -13.99 18.70 -4.68
N PHE A 184 -13.88 17.39 -4.44
CA PHE A 184 -13.70 16.86 -3.08
C PHE A 184 -12.46 17.45 -2.41
N LEU A 185 -11.33 17.44 -3.10
CA LEU A 185 -10.06 17.97 -2.59
C LEU A 185 -10.10 19.49 -2.38
N GLU A 186 -10.79 20.26 -3.23
CA GLU A 186 -11.03 21.70 -3.05
C GLU A 186 -11.78 21.97 -1.74
N ARG A 187 -12.76 21.12 -1.39
CA ARG A 187 -13.50 21.22 -0.12
C ARG A 187 -12.63 20.88 1.09
N VAL A 188 -11.77 19.87 0.98
CA VAL A 188 -10.80 19.53 2.02
C VAL A 188 -9.81 20.68 2.24
N ALA A 189 -9.18 21.17 1.17
CA ALA A 189 -8.25 22.28 1.23
C ALA A 189 -8.93 23.60 1.63
N GLY A 190 -10.26 23.70 1.51
CA GLY A 190 -11.06 24.84 1.96
C GLY A 190 -11.28 24.94 3.48
N GLY A 191 -10.80 23.98 4.28
CA GLY A 191 -10.69 24.15 5.73
C GLY A 191 -11.85 23.71 6.60
N ASN A 192 -12.94 23.23 6.01
CA ASN A 192 -14.15 22.96 6.78
C ASN A 192 -14.18 21.57 7.41
N VAL A 193 -13.29 20.66 7.01
CA VAL A 193 -13.38 19.24 7.37
C VAL A 193 -12.02 18.66 7.76
N GLY A 194 -12.01 17.88 8.85
CA GLY A 194 -10.86 17.08 9.28
C GLY A 194 -10.53 15.98 8.27
N LEU A 195 -9.29 15.93 7.79
CA LEU A 195 -8.78 14.82 6.99
C LEU A 195 -7.30 14.58 7.29
N ASP A 196 -6.93 13.33 7.55
CA ASP A 196 -5.52 12.98 7.74
C ASP A 196 -4.71 13.26 6.49
N THR A 197 -3.55 13.86 6.69
CA THR A 197 -2.66 14.33 5.64
C THR A 197 -2.23 13.17 4.74
N ASP A 198 -1.83 12.03 5.30
CA ASP A 198 -1.41 10.86 4.51
C ASP A 198 -2.54 10.32 3.62
N ILE A 199 -3.78 10.37 4.10
CA ILE A 199 -4.97 9.92 3.36
C ILE A 199 -5.32 10.93 2.28
N ALA A 200 -5.29 12.23 2.60
CA ALA A 200 -5.50 13.31 1.65
C ALA A 200 -4.50 13.22 0.49
N ILE A 201 -3.21 13.09 0.80
CA ILE A 201 -2.16 12.98 -0.21
C ILE A 201 -2.27 11.67 -1.00
N GLY A 202 -2.58 10.53 -0.35
CA GLY A 202 -2.86 9.29 -1.07
C GLY A 202 -4.02 9.44 -2.06
N PHE A 203 -5.08 10.16 -1.69
CA PHE A 203 -6.18 10.46 -2.60
C PHE A 203 -5.79 11.46 -3.70
N VAL A 204 -4.97 12.47 -3.40
CA VAL A 204 -4.40 13.40 -4.39
C VAL A 204 -3.62 12.64 -5.47
N GLU A 205 -2.78 11.68 -5.09
CA GLU A 205 -2.00 10.86 -6.03
C GLU A 205 -2.92 10.03 -6.95
N GLU A 206 -3.98 9.45 -6.40
CA GLU A 206 -4.96 8.72 -7.19
C GLU A 206 -5.72 9.62 -8.18
N VAL A 207 -6.15 10.81 -7.74
CA VAL A 207 -6.78 11.81 -8.61
C VAL A 207 -5.80 12.27 -9.69
N CYS A 208 -4.53 12.49 -9.34
CA CYS A 208 -3.48 12.87 -10.27
C CYS A 208 -3.27 11.80 -11.36
N ALA A 209 -3.14 10.54 -10.96
CA ALA A 209 -2.96 9.43 -11.89
C ALA A 209 -4.17 9.28 -12.84
N GLN A 210 -5.40 9.38 -12.30
CA GLN A 210 -6.62 9.36 -13.09
C GLN A 210 -6.74 10.55 -14.04
N LEU A 211 -6.35 11.74 -13.59
CA LEU A 211 -6.40 12.95 -14.41
C LEU A 211 -5.45 12.84 -15.60
N ILE A 212 -4.20 12.41 -15.36
CA ILE A 212 -3.20 12.20 -16.41
C ILE A 212 -3.68 11.14 -17.40
N PHE A 213 -4.13 9.98 -16.91
CA PHE A 213 -4.62 8.90 -17.76
C PHE A 213 -5.84 9.32 -18.60
N ASN A 214 -6.81 10.01 -17.99
CA ASN A 214 -7.98 10.49 -18.70
C ASN A 214 -7.63 11.58 -19.72
N GLN A 215 -6.64 12.44 -19.42
CA GLN A 215 -6.18 13.45 -20.37
C GLN A 215 -5.59 12.79 -21.61
N ASP A 216 -4.80 11.74 -21.42
CA ASP A 216 -4.14 10.99 -22.47
C ASP A 216 -5.13 10.20 -23.35
N ALA A 217 -6.08 9.50 -22.72
CA ALA A 217 -7.09 8.70 -23.41
C ALA A 217 -8.03 9.54 -24.30
N HIS A 218 -8.22 10.83 -23.99
CA HIS A 218 -9.04 11.75 -24.77
C HIS A 218 -8.24 12.63 -25.73
N ARG A 219 -6.94 12.37 -25.95
CA ARG A 219 -6.17 13.08 -26.96
C ARG A 219 -6.67 12.71 -28.36
N PRO A 220 -6.79 13.66 -29.30
CA PRO A 220 -7.27 13.37 -30.65
C PRO A 220 -6.41 12.35 -31.43
N ASP A 221 -5.12 12.29 -31.13
CA ASP A 221 -4.17 11.37 -31.75
C ASP A 221 -4.21 9.96 -31.14
N GLY A 222 -4.76 9.80 -29.92
CA GLY A 222 -4.81 8.53 -29.19
C GLY A 222 -3.44 7.89 -28.94
N ARG A 223 -2.34 8.64 -29.14
CA ARG A 223 -0.95 8.16 -29.16
C ARG A 223 -0.06 9.00 -28.26
N GLY A 224 -0.58 9.37 -27.09
CA GLY A 224 0.24 10.08 -26.13
C GLY A 224 1.26 9.17 -25.43
N CYS A 225 2.25 9.82 -24.84
CA CYS A 225 3.26 9.20 -23.99
C CYS A 225 2.89 9.46 -22.53
N LEU A 226 2.61 8.39 -21.79
CA LEU A 226 2.31 8.46 -20.36
C LEU A 226 3.58 8.26 -19.55
N MET A 227 3.96 9.23 -18.73
CA MET A 227 5.04 9.10 -17.76
C MET A 227 4.49 9.16 -16.35
N MET A 228 4.55 8.05 -15.62
CA MET A 228 4.04 7.93 -14.25
C MET A 228 4.78 6.81 -13.50
N PRO A 229 4.68 6.77 -12.16
CA PRO A 229 5.13 5.61 -11.39
C PRO A 229 4.37 4.36 -11.85
N ARG A 230 5.06 3.22 -11.92
CA ARG A 230 4.48 1.93 -12.33
C ARG A 230 3.17 1.63 -11.61
N SER A 231 3.15 1.81 -10.29
CA SER A 231 1.97 1.52 -9.48
C SER A 231 0.77 2.43 -9.81
N TRP A 232 1.03 3.68 -10.18
CA TRP A 232 -0.02 4.63 -10.57
C TRP A 232 -0.65 4.24 -11.90
N ILE A 233 0.16 3.79 -12.86
CA ILE A 233 -0.33 3.31 -14.16
C ILE A 233 -1.24 2.11 -13.95
N ILE A 234 -0.78 1.09 -13.20
CA ILE A 234 -1.60 -0.11 -12.92
C ILE A 234 -2.95 0.30 -12.31
N ARG A 235 -2.94 1.11 -11.25
CA ARG A 235 -4.18 1.53 -10.58
C ARG A 235 -5.05 2.40 -11.48
N ALA A 236 -4.44 3.23 -12.34
CA ALA A 236 -5.19 4.08 -13.23
C ALA A 236 -5.96 3.30 -14.30
N PHE A 237 -5.29 2.36 -14.95
CA PHE A 237 -5.87 1.46 -15.93
C PHE A 237 -6.93 0.53 -15.30
N LEU A 238 -6.67 0.00 -14.10
CA LEU A 238 -7.65 -0.81 -13.38
C LEU A 238 -8.95 -0.06 -13.07
N ARG A 239 -8.91 1.26 -12.87
CA ARG A 239 -10.09 2.13 -12.69
C ARG A 239 -10.75 2.54 -14.02
N GLY A 240 -10.06 2.41 -15.15
CA GLY A 240 -10.55 2.71 -16.50
C GLY A 240 -10.73 4.19 -16.78
N VAL A 241 -10.89 4.53 -18.06
CA VAL A 241 -11.06 5.91 -18.55
C VAL A 241 -12.40 6.50 -18.10
N SER A 242 -12.46 7.81 -17.88
CA SER A 242 -13.72 8.51 -17.65
C SER A 242 -14.41 8.80 -19.00
N PRO A 243 -15.73 8.61 -19.14
CA PRO A 243 -16.44 8.94 -20.38
C PRO A 243 -16.29 10.40 -20.84
N LYS A 244 -16.09 11.34 -19.91
CA LYS A 244 -15.95 12.78 -20.22
C LYS A 244 -14.47 13.17 -20.27
N PRO A 245 -14.05 13.99 -21.25
CA PRO A 245 -12.74 14.61 -21.22
C PRO A 245 -12.60 15.56 -20.03
N ASN A 246 -11.37 15.83 -19.59
CA ASN A 246 -11.12 16.62 -18.39
C ASN A 246 -11.51 18.10 -18.51
N GLY A 247 -11.56 18.68 -19.71
CA GLY A 247 -11.83 20.12 -19.88
C GLY A 247 -10.79 21.00 -19.15
N ASP A 248 -11.25 21.91 -18.30
CA ASP A 248 -10.43 22.84 -17.50
C ASP A 248 -9.95 22.26 -16.15
N VAL A 249 -10.39 21.05 -15.79
CA VAL A 249 -10.06 20.37 -14.53
C VAL A 249 -8.54 20.27 -14.27
N PRO A 250 -7.64 20.05 -15.27
CA PRO A 250 -6.19 20.04 -15.02
C PRO A 250 -5.64 21.34 -14.47
N LEU A 251 -6.16 22.49 -14.93
CA LEU A 251 -5.74 23.80 -14.44
C LEU A 251 -6.19 24.01 -13.00
N ARG A 252 -7.46 23.68 -12.69
CA ARG A 252 -8.00 23.72 -11.32
C ARG A 252 -7.22 22.81 -10.39
N PHE A 253 -6.87 21.61 -10.85
CA PHE A 253 -6.09 20.66 -10.06
C PHE A 253 -4.69 21.19 -9.73
N ILE A 254 -3.98 21.83 -10.65
CA ILE A 254 -2.67 22.43 -10.34
C ILE A 254 -2.77 23.56 -9.33
N GLN A 255 -3.79 24.41 -9.45
CA GLN A 255 -4.03 25.48 -8.47
C GLN A 255 -4.28 24.88 -7.08
N LEU A 256 -5.06 23.80 -7.02
CA LEU A 256 -5.30 23.04 -5.81
C LEU A 256 -4.03 22.40 -5.24
N LEU A 257 -3.18 21.80 -6.07
CA LEU A 257 -1.88 21.27 -5.63
C LEU A 257 -0.99 22.39 -5.06
N GLY A 258 -0.97 23.58 -5.69
CA GLY A 258 -0.30 24.75 -5.13
C GLY A 258 -0.86 25.15 -3.76
N LYS A 259 -2.18 25.06 -3.56
CA LYS A 259 -2.80 25.29 -2.24
C LYS A 259 -2.35 24.24 -1.21
N PHE A 260 -2.29 22.95 -1.59
CA PHE A 260 -1.74 21.91 -0.71
C PHE A 260 -0.28 22.19 -0.34
N VAL A 261 0.54 22.70 -1.28
CA VAL A 261 1.91 23.15 -1.00
C VAL A 261 1.93 24.23 0.08
N ASP A 262 1.12 25.28 -0.06
CA ASP A 262 1.07 26.36 0.91
C ASP A 262 0.54 25.91 2.28
N ILE A 263 -0.43 25.00 2.32
CA ILE A 263 -0.92 24.36 3.55
C ILE A 263 0.20 23.57 4.25
N LEU A 264 0.94 22.73 3.51
CA LEU A 264 2.00 21.88 4.06
C LEU A 264 3.22 22.70 4.51
N LEU A 265 3.45 23.85 3.88
CA LEU A 265 4.44 24.86 4.31
C LEU A 265 3.92 25.78 5.44
N LEU A 266 2.70 25.57 5.92
CA LEU A 266 2.02 26.40 6.93
C LEU A 266 1.96 27.90 6.58
N ARG A 267 1.85 28.22 5.29
CA ARG A 267 1.72 29.60 4.80
C ARG A 267 0.29 30.10 4.82
N GLU A 268 -0.68 29.19 4.64
CA GLU A 268 -2.09 29.52 4.85
C GLU A 268 -2.41 29.62 6.34
N HIS A 269 -3.28 30.58 6.71
CA HIS A 269 -3.65 30.83 8.10
C HIS A 269 -4.22 29.58 8.79
N LYS A 270 -3.79 29.37 10.04
CA LYS A 270 -4.08 28.22 10.91
C LYS A 270 -5.57 27.87 11.02
N ASP A 271 -6.46 28.84 10.84
CA ASP A 271 -7.89 28.68 11.07
C ASP A 271 -8.64 28.05 9.88
N HIS A 272 -7.98 27.94 8.71
CA HIS A 272 -8.63 27.60 7.43
C HIS A 272 -8.15 26.27 6.84
N CYS A 273 -7.36 25.48 7.57
CA CYS A 273 -7.00 24.14 7.12
C CYS A 273 -7.12 23.14 8.26
N ARG A 274 -7.94 22.10 8.05
CA ARG A 274 -8.16 21.00 9.00
C ARG A 274 -7.48 19.71 8.54
N LEU A 275 -6.41 19.83 7.76
CA LEU A 275 -5.51 18.69 7.61
C LEU A 275 -4.89 18.36 8.97
N GLN A 276 -4.83 17.07 9.28
CA GLN A 276 -4.36 16.54 10.56
C GLN A 276 -3.36 15.40 10.34
N VAL A 277 -2.67 15.00 11.40
CA VAL A 277 -1.79 13.82 11.44
C VAL A 277 -2.21 13.00 12.64
N GLU A 278 -2.89 11.87 12.41
CA GLU A 278 -3.38 11.00 13.47
C GLU A 278 -4.24 11.78 14.48
N SER A 279 -5.20 12.56 13.96
CA SER A 279 -6.10 13.44 14.73
C SER A 279 -5.39 14.62 15.45
N THR A 280 -4.08 14.81 15.25
CA THR A 280 -3.36 16.00 15.73
C THR A 280 -3.29 17.08 14.66
N PRO A 281 -3.34 18.38 15.00
CA PRO A 281 -3.23 19.45 14.02
C PRO A 281 -1.92 19.39 13.22
N LEU A 282 -1.96 19.76 11.94
CA LEU A 282 -0.76 19.85 11.09
C LEU A 282 0.31 20.82 11.62
N THR A 283 -0.10 21.79 12.43
CA THR A 283 0.77 22.78 13.09
C THR A 283 1.57 22.19 14.24
N ASP A 284 1.23 20.99 14.71
CA ASP A 284 1.97 20.31 15.77
C ASP A 284 3.44 20.09 15.34
N PRO A 285 4.43 20.38 16.21
CA PRO A 285 5.83 20.14 15.91
C PRO A 285 6.16 18.69 15.53
N GLN A 286 5.43 17.70 16.06
CA GLN A 286 5.62 16.28 15.75
C GLN A 286 5.19 15.94 14.31
N SER A 287 4.31 16.75 13.72
CA SER A 287 3.78 16.57 12.35
C SER A 287 4.77 16.97 11.26
N HIS A 288 5.95 17.52 11.58
CA HIS A 288 6.89 18.04 10.57
C HIS A 288 7.34 16.99 9.55
N ILE A 289 7.57 15.74 9.98
CA ILE A 289 8.00 14.65 9.09
C ILE A 289 6.91 14.35 8.07
N THR A 290 5.67 14.14 8.54
CA THR A 290 4.51 13.88 7.67
C THR A 290 4.25 15.03 6.71
N ARG A 291 4.43 16.29 7.15
CA ARG A 291 4.33 17.46 6.25
C ARG A 291 5.34 17.41 5.12
N TYR A 292 6.61 17.17 5.43
CA TYR A 292 7.67 17.14 4.42
C TYR A 292 7.51 15.98 3.45
N GLN A 293 7.11 14.81 3.95
CA GLN A 293 6.75 13.65 3.11
C GLN A 293 5.56 13.97 2.22
N GLY A 294 4.51 14.57 2.77
CA GLY A 294 3.36 15.07 2.01
C GLY A 294 3.78 16.07 0.93
N LEU A 295 4.70 16.99 1.24
CA LEU A 295 5.14 18.01 0.29
C LEU A 295 5.94 17.42 -0.86
N ALA A 296 6.83 16.46 -0.59
CA ALA A 296 7.55 15.73 -1.63
C ALA A 296 6.59 14.99 -2.58
N ARG A 297 5.56 14.34 -2.02
CA ARG A 297 4.53 13.63 -2.80
C ARG A 297 3.68 14.58 -3.65
N VAL A 298 3.21 15.70 -3.09
CA VAL A 298 2.49 16.74 -3.86
C VAL A 298 3.37 17.35 -4.96
N SER A 299 4.66 17.55 -4.68
CA SER A 299 5.62 18.06 -5.67
C SER A 299 5.83 17.06 -6.82
N ARG A 300 5.86 15.76 -6.52
CA ARG A 300 5.87 14.70 -7.53
C ARG A 300 4.60 14.76 -8.39
N CYS A 301 3.42 14.93 -7.79
CA CYS A 301 2.17 15.13 -8.55
C CYS A 301 2.27 16.35 -9.50
N LEU A 302 2.74 17.50 -9.01
CA LEU A 302 2.93 18.70 -9.82
C LEU A 302 3.85 18.45 -11.02
N GLY A 303 5.01 17.84 -10.78
CA GLY A 303 5.96 17.49 -11.84
C GLY A 303 5.36 16.54 -12.88
N LEU A 304 4.62 15.52 -12.44
CA LEU A 304 3.98 14.55 -13.32
C LEU A 304 2.85 15.19 -14.15
N VAL A 305 2.02 16.05 -13.56
CA VAL A 305 0.97 16.75 -14.32
C VAL A 305 1.60 17.64 -15.39
N GLY A 306 2.61 18.45 -15.06
CA GLY A 306 3.28 19.29 -16.06
C GLY A 306 4.05 18.48 -17.12
N HIS A 307 4.50 17.27 -16.79
CA HIS A 307 5.17 16.39 -17.75
C HIS A 307 4.20 15.91 -18.81
N ASN A 308 3.09 15.33 -18.37
CA ASN A 308 2.08 14.72 -19.22
C ASN A 308 1.14 15.76 -19.87
N ILE A 309 1.07 16.98 -19.32
CA ILE A 309 0.24 18.09 -19.81
C ILE A 309 1.11 19.34 -20.01
N PRO A 310 1.91 19.41 -21.10
CA PRO A 310 2.92 20.46 -21.31
C PRO A 310 2.44 21.91 -21.19
N PRO A 311 1.20 22.29 -21.60
CA PRO A 311 0.70 23.65 -21.41
C PRO A 311 0.70 24.14 -19.95
N LEU A 312 0.80 23.23 -18.97
CA LEU A 312 0.77 23.55 -17.56
C LEU A 312 2.15 23.71 -16.91
N ARG A 313 3.25 23.49 -17.64
CA ARG A 313 4.63 23.51 -17.12
C ARG A 313 4.99 24.84 -16.44
N GLU A 314 4.65 25.97 -17.05
CA GLU A 314 4.94 27.30 -16.48
C GLU A 314 4.25 27.50 -15.12
N LYS A 315 3.02 27.01 -14.98
CA LYS A 315 2.29 27.10 -13.70
C LYS A 315 2.94 26.24 -12.63
N VAL A 316 3.40 25.03 -13.00
CA VAL A 316 4.16 24.14 -12.10
C VAL A 316 5.46 24.79 -11.65
N LEU A 317 6.26 25.32 -12.57
CA LEU A 317 7.52 26.01 -12.26
C LEU A 317 7.30 27.23 -11.37
N SER A 318 6.20 27.98 -11.59
CA SER A 318 5.82 29.09 -10.71
C SER A 318 5.52 28.63 -9.28
N ILE A 319 4.90 27.46 -9.10
CA ILE A 319 4.63 26.89 -7.76
C ILE A 319 5.94 26.45 -7.10
N PHE A 320 6.82 25.75 -7.82
CA PHE A 320 8.12 25.33 -7.30
C PHE A 320 8.99 26.53 -6.89
N LYS A 321 9.06 27.58 -7.72
CA LYS A 321 9.74 28.83 -7.36
C LYS A 321 9.15 29.47 -6.10
N GLY A 322 7.83 29.35 -5.92
CA GLY A 322 7.13 29.83 -4.73
C GLY A 322 7.52 29.09 -3.45
N MET A 323 7.98 27.83 -3.51
CA MET A 323 8.31 27.03 -2.31
C MET A 323 9.49 27.59 -1.51
N GLY A 324 10.40 28.35 -2.14
CA GLY A 324 11.59 28.93 -1.50
C GLY A 324 12.58 27.89 -0.95
N ASP A 325 13.52 28.35 -0.12
CA ASP A 325 14.55 27.52 0.48
C ASP A 325 13.98 26.72 1.67
N SER A 326 13.32 25.61 1.36
CA SER A 326 12.76 24.68 2.34
C SER A 326 13.77 23.56 2.70
N CYS A 327 13.35 22.62 3.56
CA CYS A 327 14.11 21.44 4.00
C CYS A 327 14.71 20.61 2.84
N SER A 328 15.78 19.84 3.10
CA SER A 328 16.62 19.13 2.10
C SER A 328 15.85 18.27 1.09
N ASP A 329 14.84 17.52 1.51
CA ASP A 329 14.09 16.63 0.60
C ASP A 329 13.21 17.42 -0.39
N ILE A 330 12.84 18.65 -0.01
CA ILE A 330 12.07 19.57 -0.84
C ILE A 330 12.98 20.39 -1.75
N GLN A 331 14.26 20.56 -1.37
CA GLN A 331 15.22 21.31 -2.17
C GLN A 331 15.34 20.77 -3.60
N LEU A 332 15.14 19.47 -3.81
CA LEU A 332 15.13 18.88 -5.15
C LEU A 332 14.04 19.48 -6.06
N TYR A 333 12.87 19.81 -5.52
CA TYR A 333 11.78 20.41 -6.29
C TYR A 333 11.81 21.95 -6.23
N SER A 334 12.14 22.56 -5.10
CA SER A 334 12.18 24.03 -5.00
C SER A 334 13.35 24.66 -5.79
N SER A 335 14.39 23.89 -6.10
CA SER A 335 15.50 24.30 -6.99
C SER A 335 15.23 24.07 -8.49
N CYS A 336 14.05 23.58 -8.85
CA CYS A 336 13.69 23.37 -10.26
C CYS A 336 13.34 24.69 -10.96
N PHE A 337 14.35 25.34 -11.55
CA PHE A 337 14.16 26.56 -12.36
C PHE A 337 13.93 26.27 -13.85
N SER A 338 14.09 25.02 -14.27
CA SER A 338 13.87 24.59 -15.65
C SER A 338 13.06 23.30 -15.67
N TRP A 339 12.39 23.03 -16.79
CA TRP A 339 11.64 21.77 -16.94
C TRP A 339 12.57 20.54 -16.92
N LEU A 340 13.81 20.68 -17.40
CA LEU A 340 14.80 19.61 -17.35
C LEU A 340 15.12 19.23 -15.90
N ASN A 341 15.28 20.22 -15.01
CA ASN A 341 15.49 19.95 -13.58
C ASN A 341 14.32 19.15 -12.98
N VAL A 342 13.08 19.48 -13.36
CA VAL A 342 11.89 18.73 -12.90
C VAL A 342 11.97 17.27 -13.34
N VAL A 343 12.34 17.01 -14.59
CA VAL A 343 12.49 15.65 -15.12
C VAL A 343 13.60 14.88 -14.39
N GLU A 344 14.76 15.50 -14.17
CA GLU A 344 15.85 14.88 -13.41
C GLU A 344 15.44 14.59 -11.96
N THR A 345 14.73 15.50 -11.31
CA THR A 345 14.19 15.29 -9.96
C THR A 345 13.16 14.15 -9.93
N LEU A 346 12.28 14.04 -10.94
CA LEU A 346 11.33 12.93 -11.03
C LEU A 346 12.03 11.57 -11.18
N LYS A 347 13.16 11.51 -11.90
CA LYS A 347 13.99 10.31 -12.00
C LYS A 347 14.72 10.00 -10.71
N ALA A 348 15.35 11.01 -10.09
CA ALA A 348 16.10 10.86 -8.86
C ALA A 348 15.21 10.42 -7.69
N THR A 349 13.94 10.82 -7.72
CA THR A 349 12.92 10.37 -6.76
C THR A 349 12.23 9.08 -7.16
N SER A 350 12.66 8.38 -8.22
CA SER A 350 12.19 7.03 -8.57
C SER A 350 12.69 5.99 -7.56
N SER A 351 11.94 4.91 -7.38
CA SER A 351 12.30 3.79 -6.48
C SER A 351 12.39 2.51 -7.29
N GLY A 352 13.27 1.59 -6.90
CA GLY A 352 13.34 0.27 -7.55
C GLY A 352 12.06 -0.57 -7.41
N LEU A 353 11.23 -0.32 -6.39
CA LEU A 353 9.93 -0.99 -6.22
C LEU A 353 8.78 -0.27 -6.98
N ASP A 354 8.95 1.02 -7.26
CA ASP A 354 7.94 1.84 -7.95
C ASP A 354 8.60 2.75 -8.97
N GLU A 355 9.18 2.11 -9.98
CA GLU A 355 9.94 2.76 -11.04
C GLU A 355 9.09 3.79 -11.77
N MET A 356 9.69 4.94 -12.09
CA MET A 356 9.16 5.87 -13.07
C MET A 356 9.29 5.24 -14.46
N ILE A 357 8.18 5.10 -15.17
CA ILE A 357 8.16 4.47 -16.49
C ILE A 357 7.46 5.37 -17.50
N SER A 358 7.89 5.25 -18.75
CA SER A 358 7.20 5.81 -19.90
C SER A 358 6.43 4.70 -20.61
N VAL A 359 5.18 4.96 -20.96
CA VAL A 359 4.29 4.00 -21.60
C VAL A 359 3.81 4.61 -22.91
N ARG A 360 3.94 3.85 -24.00
CA ARG A 360 3.60 4.31 -25.36
C ARG A 360 2.91 3.24 -26.17
N TRP A 361 2.07 3.68 -27.09
CA TRP A 361 1.51 2.81 -28.10
C TRP A 361 2.59 2.31 -29.04
N LYS A 362 2.55 1.01 -29.37
CA LYS A 362 3.57 0.35 -30.21
C LYS A 362 3.79 0.98 -31.59
N ASP A 363 2.76 1.62 -32.14
CA ASP A 363 2.80 2.25 -33.48
C ASP A 363 3.27 3.70 -33.45
N ASP A 364 3.68 4.21 -32.29
CA ASP A 364 4.25 5.54 -32.14
C ASP A 364 5.77 5.48 -32.33
N GLY A 365 6.24 5.97 -33.47
CA GLY A 365 7.67 6.02 -33.82
C GLY A 365 8.43 7.18 -33.18
N THR A 366 7.83 7.93 -32.26
CA THR A 366 8.54 9.04 -31.60
C THR A 366 9.49 8.50 -30.53
N GLU A 367 10.79 8.52 -30.82
CA GLU A 367 11.81 8.35 -29.78
C GLU A 367 11.87 9.63 -28.95
N ASN A 368 11.45 9.55 -27.69
CA ASN A 368 11.59 10.66 -26.75
C ASN A 368 12.16 10.11 -25.46
N ASP A 369 13.38 9.60 -25.54
CA ASP A 369 13.98 8.89 -24.42
C ASP A 369 14.61 9.92 -23.47
N TYR A 370 13.90 10.22 -22.38
CA TYR A 370 14.50 10.87 -21.23
C TYR A 370 15.42 9.91 -20.45
N GLY A 371 15.90 8.80 -21.02
CA GLY A 371 16.62 7.75 -20.29
C GLY A 371 15.72 7.02 -19.29
N LEU A 372 14.42 6.94 -19.58
CA LEU A 372 13.44 6.26 -18.74
C LEU A 372 13.02 4.97 -19.42
N LYS A 373 12.84 3.92 -18.61
CA LYS A 373 12.31 2.64 -19.09
C LYS A 373 11.00 2.88 -19.82
N THR A 374 11.00 2.59 -21.12
CA THR A 374 9.85 2.76 -22.00
C THR A 374 9.22 1.41 -22.27
N ILE A 375 7.91 1.31 -22.07
CA ILE A 375 7.12 0.12 -22.33
C ILE A 375 6.19 0.40 -23.51
N LEU A 376 6.34 -0.41 -24.55
CA LEU A 376 5.50 -0.35 -25.75
C LEU A 376 4.36 -1.34 -25.60
N PHE A 377 3.12 -0.88 -25.73
CA PHE A 377 1.96 -1.75 -25.59
C PHE A 377 1.02 -1.65 -26.80
N SER A 378 0.31 -2.75 -27.07
CA SER A 378 -0.71 -2.84 -28.13
C SER A 378 -2.14 -2.90 -27.59
N SER A 379 -2.29 -3.19 -26.29
CA SER A 379 -3.59 -3.17 -25.60
C SER A 379 -3.40 -2.88 -24.11
N GLU A 380 -4.42 -2.30 -23.49
CA GLU A 380 -4.43 -2.00 -22.04
C GLU A 380 -4.15 -3.26 -21.21
N ARG A 381 -4.69 -4.40 -21.61
CA ARG A 381 -4.50 -5.68 -20.93
C ARG A 381 -3.05 -6.14 -20.99
N SER A 382 -2.43 -6.08 -22.16
CA SER A 382 -1.01 -6.42 -22.35
C SER A 382 -0.10 -5.55 -21.49
N LEU A 383 -0.41 -4.25 -21.40
CA LEU A 383 0.33 -3.33 -20.55
C LEU A 383 0.24 -3.74 -19.07
N VAL A 384 -0.96 -3.99 -18.56
CA VAL A 384 -1.14 -4.37 -17.15
C VAL A 384 -0.46 -5.70 -16.83
N GLU A 385 -0.53 -6.67 -17.74
CA GLU A 385 0.17 -7.96 -17.61
C GLU A 385 1.70 -7.76 -17.58
N GLU A 386 2.25 -6.97 -18.49
CA GLU A 386 3.69 -6.66 -18.52
C GLU A 386 4.17 -5.95 -17.24
N LEU A 387 3.44 -4.93 -16.79
CA LEU A 387 3.75 -4.19 -15.56
C LEU A 387 3.66 -5.05 -14.29
N SER A 388 2.87 -6.12 -14.33
CA SER A 388 2.74 -7.09 -13.24
C SER A 388 3.83 -8.16 -13.30
N LEU A 389 4.20 -8.62 -14.51
CA LEU A 389 5.22 -9.65 -14.73
C LEU A 389 6.63 -9.17 -14.43
N VAL A 390 6.94 -7.89 -14.65
CA VAL A 390 8.23 -7.28 -14.26
C VAL A 390 8.57 -7.56 -12.79
N GLN A 391 7.57 -7.74 -11.93
CA GLN A 391 7.78 -8.07 -10.51
C GLN A 391 8.12 -9.53 -10.26
N VAL A 392 7.53 -10.45 -11.02
CA VAL A 392 7.78 -11.87 -10.87
C VAL A 392 9.19 -12.20 -11.34
N ALA A 393 9.62 -11.59 -12.45
CA ALA A 393 10.98 -11.73 -12.97
C ALA A 393 12.02 -11.18 -11.97
N THR A 394 11.82 -9.97 -11.45
CA THR A 394 12.73 -9.41 -10.42
C THR A 394 12.69 -10.19 -9.11
N ALA A 395 11.56 -10.78 -8.71
CA ALA A 395 11.53 -11.66 -7.53
C ALA A 395 12.29 -12.98 -7.77
N SER A 396 12.22 -13.54 -8.98
CA SER A 396 12.80 -14.84 -9.32
C SER A 396 14.31 -14.79 -9.54
N THR A 397 14.80 -13.73 -10.20
CA THR A 397 16.24 -13.57 -10.49
C THR A 397 17.07 -13.41 -9.21
N TRP A 398 16.49 -12.89 -8.14
CA TRP A 398 17.17 -12.71 -6.84
C TRP A 398 17.20 -13.97 -5.97
N VAL A 399 16.41 -15.00 -6.30
CA VAL A 399 16.45 -16.28 -5.57
C VAL A 399 17.59 -17.18 -6.07
N VAL A 400 18.24 -16.85 -7.20
CA VAL A 400 19.20 -17.74 -7.89
C VAL A 400 20.68 -17.32 -7.76
N THR A 401 21.03 -16.21 -7.08
CA THR A 401 22.43 -15.77 -7.00
C THR A 401 22.94 -15.63 -5.57
N ASN A 402 23.63 -16.67 -5.10
CA ASN A 402 24.81 -16.60 -4.23
C ASN A 402 25.53 -17.97 -4.23
N VAL A 403 26.24 -18.25 -5.32
CA VAL A 403 27.40 -19.15 -5.34
C VAL A 403 28.57 -18.30 -5.84
N PRO A 404 29.68 -18.17 -5.10
CA PRO A 404 30.84 -17.44 -5.57
C PRO A 404 31.53 -18.26 -6.67
N GLU A 405 31.68 -17.69 -7.86
CA GLU A 405 32.61 -18.20 -8.87
C GLU A 405 34.04 -17.81 -8.51
N ASP A 406 34.91 -18.82 -8.49
CA ASP A 406 36.35 -18.72 -8.27
C ASP A 406 37.07 -18.49 -9.62
N PRO A 407 38.06 -17.59 -9.75
CA PRO A 407 38.72 -17.33 -11.02
C PRO A 407 40.18 -17.85 -11.06
N ALA A 408 40.47 -18.79 -11.96
CA ALA A 408 41.80 -19.06 -12.57
C ALA A 408 41.60 -20.17 -13.63
N GLY A 409 42.14 -20.22 -14.85
CA GLY A 409 43.16 -19.45 -15.56
C GLY A 409 43.94 -20.40 -16.52
N GLN A 410 43.55 -20.45 -17.81
CA GLN A 410 44.35 -20.65 -19.07
C GLN A 410 45.37 -21.83 -19.24
N PRO A 411 45.96 -22.13 -20.43
CA PRO A 411 45.49 -22.12 -21.86
C PRO A 411 45.99 -23.31 -22.79
N GLY A 412 45.22 -23.61 -23.86
CA GLY A 412 45.63 -24.08 -25.24
C GLY A 412 46.18 -25.52 -25.49
N PRO A 413 46.33 -26.04 -26.76
CA PRO A 413 45.88 -25.56 -28.09
C PRO A 413 45.24 -26.62 -29.08
N VAL A 414 44.45 -26.12 -30.04
CA VAL A 414 44.27 -26.46 -31.50
C VAL A 414 44.15 -27.93 -32.02
N ALA A 415 42.90 -28.32 -32.37
CA ALA A 415 42.33 -29.03 -33.57
C ALA A 415 42.94 -30.34 -34.18
N PRO A 416 42.23 -31.10 -35.07
CA PRO A 416 40.77 -31.22 -35.34
C PRO A 416 40.22 -32.67 -35.54
N ALA A 417 38.88 -32.79 -35.48
CA ALA A 417 37.99 -33.74 -36.20
C ALA A 417 38.12 -35.27 -36.04
N SER A 418 37.08 -35.93 -35.49
CA SER A 418 36.12 -36.78 -36.24
C SER A 418 35.39 -37.83 -35.36
N LYS A 419 34.09 -38.05 -35.68
CA LYS A 419 33.22 -39.25 -35.46
C LYS A 419 33.01 -39.72 -34.00
N ILE A 420 31.83 -39.55 -33.42
CA ILE A 420 30.59 -40.38 -33.52
C ILE A 420 30.80 -41.86 -33.16
N GLU A 421 30.03 -42.24 -32.13
CA GLU A 421 29.46 -43.54 -31.75
C GLU A 421 30.14 -44.45 -30.71
N GLU A 422 29.34 -44.66 -29.65
CA GLU A 422 29.17 -45.84 -28.79
C GLU A 422 30.39 -46.48 -28.12
N GLN A 423 30.43 -46.37 -26.77
CA GLN A 423 30.21 -47.56 -25.93
C GLN A 423 30.06 -47.23 -24.43
N GLN A 424 28.92 -47.70 -23.91
CA GLN A 424 28.69 -48.38 -22.63
C GLN A 424 29.66 -48.14 -21.45
N THR A 425 29.11 -47.45 -20.46
CA THR A 425 28.96 -47.84 -19.05
C THR A 425 29.96 -48.86 -18.48
N HIS A 426 30.79 -48.37 -17.54
CA HIS A 426 31.21 -49.14 -16.37
C HIS A 426 31.08 -48.26 -15.13
N GLU A 427 30.27 -48.73 -14.18
CA GLU A 427 30.00 -48.14 -12.87
C GLU A 427 31.27 -48.11 -12.01
N ALA A 428 31.49 -46.99 -11.32
CA ALA A 428 32.28 -46.94 -10.09
C ALA A 428 31.52 -46.09 -9.07
N SER A 429 31.28 -46.72 -7.92
CA SER A 429 30.53 -46.26 -6.76
C SER A 429 30.95 -44.88 -6.26
N LEU A 430 29.98 -43.98 -6.08
CA LEU A 430 30.11 -42.77 -5.28
C LEU A 430 29.18 -42.84 -4.07
N ASP A 431 29.78 -42.48 -2.95
CA ASP A 431 29.28 -42.46 -1.58
C ASP A 431 28.06 -41.52 -1.47
N ASP A 432 26.93 -42.11 -1.06
CA ASP A 432 25.62 -41.47 -1.00
C ASP A 432 25.44 -40.86 0.40
N SER A 433 26.04 -39.69 0.62
CA SER A 433 25.74 -38.83 1.77
C SER A 433 24.97 -37.60 1.31
N PRO A 434 23.66 -37.47 1.64
CA PRO A 434 22.89 -36.30 1.27
C PRO A 434 23.43 -35.05 1.97
N PRO A 435 23.35 -33.89 1.31
CA PRO A 435 23.80 -32.62 1.88
C PRO A 435 22.99 -32.30 3.14
N VAL A 436 23.70 -31.99 4.23
CA VAL A 436 23.11 -31.52 5.49
C VAL A 436 22.47 -30.15 5.24
N ILE A 437 21.14 -30.16 5.11
CA ILE A 437 20.32 -28.95 5.10
C ILE A 437 20.41 -28.33 6.51
N PRO A 438 20.76 -27.04 6.66
CA PRO A 438 20.75 -26.38 7.95
C PRO A 438 19.37 -26.48 8.58
N ASP A 439 19.30 -26.96 9.81
CA ASP A 439 18.08 -27.25 10.52
C ASP A 439 17.29 -25.93 10.77
N ASP A 440 16.22 -25.70 9.99
CA ASP A 440 15.27 -24.59 10.17
C ASP A 440 14.73 -24.51 11.61
N ALA A 441 14.83 -25.62 12.37
CA ALA A 441 14.52 -25.66 13.79
C ALA A 441 15.39 -24.72 14.63
N GLU A 442 16.67 -24.49 14.27
CA GLU A 442 17.56 -23.60 15.02
C GLU A 442 17.16 -22.13 14.85
N LEU A 443 16.79 -21.73 13.63
CA LEU A 443 16.33 -20.37 13.32
C LEU A 443 14.96 -20.09 13.97
N LEU A 444 14.06 -21.08 13.96
CA LEU A 444 12.80 -21.06 14.69
C LEU A 444 13.02 -21.00 16.20
N HIS A 445 13.97 -21.75 16.75
CA HIS A 445 14.31 -21.70 18.17
C HIS A 445 14.90 -20.35 18.58
N LYS A 446 15.77 -19.77 17.74
CA LYS A 446 16.37 -18.45 17.99
C LYS A 446 15.31 -17.34 17.97
N SER A 447 14.36 -17.42 17.02
CA SER A 447 13.22 -16.50 16.92
C SER A 447 12.29 -16.63 18.12
N ALA A 448 11.95 -17.87 18.52
CA ALA A 448 11.13 -18.14 19.70
C ALA A 448 11.79 -17.65 20.99
N ARG A 449 13.10 -17.84 21.16
CA ARG A 449 13.87 -17.33 22.32
C ARG A 449 13.88 -15.80 22.35
N THR A 450 14.01 -15.15 21.20
CA THR A 450 14.00 -13.67 21.10
C THR A 450 12.64 -13.11 21.51
N ILE A 451 11.55 -13.72 21.03
CA ILE A 451 10.18 -13.35 21.40
C ILE A 451 9.94 -13.60 22.90
N GLN A 452 10.36 -14.75 23.44
CA GLN A 452 10.23 -15.04 24.87
C GLN A 452 11.04 -14.06 25.73
N ALA A 453 12.26 -13.72 25.33
CA ALA A 453 13.09 -12.74 26.05
C ALA A 453 12.46 -11.35 26.03
N PHE A 454 11.89 -10.94 24.90
CA PHE A 454 11.13 -9.69 24.77
C PHE A 454 9.96 -9.64 25.76
N PHE A 455 9.15 -10.71 25.82
CA PHE A 455 8.01 -10.77 26.74
C PHE A 455 8.43 -10.83 28.21
N ARG A 456 9.48 -11.60 28.57
CA ARG A 456 10.01 -11.62 29.95
C ARG A 456 10.49 -10.23 30.39
N ARG A 457 11.12 -9.47 29.48
CA ARG A 457 11.62 -8.12 29.76
C ARG A 457 10.49 -7.11 29.96
N HIS A 458 9.34 -7.30 29.30
CA HIS A 458 8.17 -6.44 29.41
C HIS A 458 7.14 -6.89 30.46
N HIS A 459 7.20 -8.14 30.92
CA HIS A 459 6.37 -8.70 31.98
C HIS A 459 6.52 -7.94 33.32
N ALA A 460 7.69 -7.36 33.58
CA ALA A 460 7.93 -6.56 34.79
C ALA A 460 7.22 -5.18 34.78
N ARG A 461 6.70 -4.72 33.64
CA ARG A 461 6.08 -3.39 33.49
C ARG A 461 4.58 -3.41 33.22
N ALA A 462 4.02 -4.54 32.80
CA ALA A 462 2.60 -4.69 32.49
C ALA A 462 1.98 -5.76 33.38
N GLY A 463 1.69 -5.42 34.63
CA GLY A 463 0.86 -6.27 35.49
C GLY A 463 -0.52 -6.43 34.87
N GLY A 464 -0.85 -7.61 34.34
CA GLY A 464 -2.16 -7.86 33.73
C GLY A 464 -2.37 -9.30 33.24
N SER A 465 -3.64 -9.69 33.13
CA SER A 465 -4.16 -11.04 32.84
C SER A 465 -3.71 -11.66 31.50
N ALA A 466 -3.15 -10.87 30.58
CA ALA A 466 -2.63 -11.35 29.30
C ALA A 466 -1.41 -12.28 29.44
N GLY A 467 -0.60 -12.10 30.50
CA GLY A 467 0.55 -12.98 30.78
C GLY A 467 0.12 -14.41 31.14
N ALA A 468 -0.93 -14.55 31.96
CA ALA A 468 -1.45 -15.85 32.40
C ALA A 468 -2.04 -16.68 31.24
N ALA A 469 -2.79 -16.04 30.33
CA ALA A 469 -3.38 -16.70 29.17
C ALA A 469 -2.32 -17.25 28.18
N PHE A 470 -1.19 -16.56 28.05
CA PHE A 470 -0.08 -17.04 27.20
C PHE A 470 0.75 -18.14 27.88
N GLU A 471 0.91 -18.09 29.20
CA GLU A 471 1.61 -19.15 29.95
C GLU A 471 0.83 -20.47 29.91
N GLU A 472 -0.51 -20.41 29.94
CA GLU A 472 -1.38 -21.56 29.78
C GLU A 472 -1.29 -22.17 28.36
N MET A 473 -1.27 -21.33 27.32
CA MET A 473 -1.04 -21.78 25.94
C MET A 473 0.34 -22.41 25.72
N ALA A 474 1.39 -21.87 26.35
CA ALA A 474 2.74 -22.39 26.24
C ALA A 474 2.88 -23.75 26.96
N LYS A 475 2.25 -23.91 28.13
CA LYS A 475 2.21 -25.18 28.86
C LYS A 475 1.42 -26.26 28.12
N GLY A 476 0.36 -25.88 27.41
CA GLY A 476 -0.47 -26.80 26.62
C GLY A 476 0.21 -27.42 25.39
N ARG A 477 1.32 -26.85 24.90
CA ARG A 477 2.04 -27.36 23.71
C ARG A 477 3.29 -28.18 24.00
N VAL A 478 3.77 -28.19 25.23
CA VAL A 478 4.96 -28.99 25.64
C VAL A 478 4.54 -30.36 26.23
N GLY A 479 3.25 -30.57 26.52
CA GLY A 479 2.75 -31.78 27.18
C GLY A 479 2.36 -32.97 26.29
N THR A 480 2.49 -32.88 24.96
CA THR A 480 1.98 -33.92 24.04
C THR A 480 3.07 -34.60 23.20
N GLN A 481 4.20 -34.92 23.82
CA GLN A 481 5.12 -35.95 23.32
C GLN A 481 5.80 -36.69 24.49
N THR A 482 5.03 -37.50 25.21
CA THR A 482 5.58 -38.72 25.84
C THR A 482 4.56 -39.83 25.67
N SER A 483 4.86 -40.71 24.72
CA SER A 483 4.23 -42.01 24.55
C SER A 483 4.70 -42.95 25.65
N ASP A 484 3.76 -43.52 26.40
CA ASP A 484 4.01 -44.70 27.23
C ASP A 484 3.00 -45.81 26.84
N PRO A 485 3.46 -46.99 26.37
CA PRO A 485 2.58 -48.06 25.97
C PRO A 485 2.28 -48.98 27.15
N GLY A 486 1.00 -49.13 27.48
CA GLY A 486 0.50 -50.36 28.08
C GLY A 486 -0.19 -50.21 29.42
N ARG A 487 -1.51 -50.28 29.41
CA ARG A 487 -2.27 -51.14 30.33
C ARG A 487 -3.71 -51.25 29.89
N GLY A 488 -4.08 -52.45 29.47
CA GLY A 488 -5.48 -52.81 29.32
C GLY A 488 -6.19 -52.84 30.67
N LYS A 489 -7.48 -52.49 30.67
CA LYS A 489 -8.50 -53.08 31.54
C LYS A 489 -9.91 -52.69 31.09
N ARG A 490 -10.68 -53.75 30.82
CA ARG A 490 -12.11 -53.99 31.09
C ARG A 490 -13.11 -52.86 30.80
N LEU A 491 -13.88 -53.12 29.75
CA LEU A 491 -15.25 -52.66 29.56
C LEU A 491 -16.15 -53.26 30.65
N ASP A 492 -16.82 -52.40 31.40
CA ASP A 492 -18.06 -52.73 32.11
C ASP A 492 -19.18 -51.84 31.59
N GLU A 493 -20.28 -52.51 31.30
CA GLU A 493 -21.55 -52.04 30.75
C GLU A 493 -22.33 -51.20 31.76
N THR A 494 -23.12 -50.21 31.30
CA THR A 494 -24.48 -49.88 31.82
C THR A 494 -25.11 -48.67 31.07
N PRO A 495 -26.43 -48.44 31.12
CA PRO A 495 -27.23 -48.43 29.90
C PRO A 495 -27.91 -47.10 29.53
N ARG A 496 -28.35 -47.05 28.27
CA ARG A 496 -29.23 -46.05 27.66
C ARG A 496 -30.55 -45.91 28.44
N LYS A 497 -30.87 -44.68 28.86
CA LYS A 497 -32.24 -44.27 29.18
C LYS A 497 -32.88 -43.58 27.98
N THR A 498 -33.95 -44.19 27.49
CA THR A 498 -34.90 -43.69 26.49
C THR A 498 -35.84 -42.69 27.16
N VAL A 499 -35.94 -41.48 26.61
CA VAL A 499 -36.96 -40.50 26.99
C VAL A 499 -38.20 -40.73 26.12
N LYS A 500 -39.33 -41.04 26.75
CA LYS A 500 -40.67 -41.02 26.14
C LYS A 500 -41.25 -39.61 26.26
N LEU A 501 -41.67 -39.06 25.14
CA LEU A 501 -42.52 -37.87 25.04
C LEU A 501 -43.97 -38.21 25.43
N ARG A 502 -44.61 -37.29 26.13
CA ARG A 502 -46.06 -37.07 26.14
C ARG A 502 -46.32 -35.60 25.91
#